data_AF-H3ZDZ2-F1
#
_entry.id   AF-H3ZDZ2-F1
#
_cell.length_a   1.000
_cell.length_b   1.000
_cell.length_c   1.000
_cell.angle_alpha   90.00
_cell.angle_beta   90.00
_cell.angle_gamma   90.00
#
_symmetry.space_group_name_H-M   'P 1'
#
loop_
_entity.id
_entity.type
_entity.pdbx_description
1 polymer ?
#
loop_
_entity_poly.entity_id
_entity_poly.type
_entity_poly.pdbx_seq_one_letter_code
_entity_poly.pdbx_strand_id
1 'polypeptide(L)'
;MKRFLFFLTLVAFLFISPLHYYAEYHLKNFSDGIFFHFLRIAYTPEDYNDDLLEIFISDHDEISVQLNHKYRGSYKILMYGEHVKNKELDFDITLECQDSKLRFTQSQQKHTDLFRVNSSNMIIGWYDVTSDMPLVAKCLIKAELGGSPTPVFLKILIANHL
;
A
#
# COMPACT_ATOMS: atom_id res chain seq x y z
N MET A 1 -11.42 -29.95 -34.94
CA MET A 1 -10.67 -28.84 -34.30
C MET A 1 -11.55 -27.70 -33.77
N LYS A 2 -12.40 -27.04 -34.58
CA LYS A 2 -13.22 -25.88 -34.12
C LYS A 2 -14.12 -26.15 -32.90
N ARG A 3 -14.77 -27.32 -32.84
CA ARG A 3 -15.64 -27.71 -31.71
C ARG A 3 -14.85 -27.99 -30.42
N PHE A 4 -13.67 -28.57 -30.53
CA PHE A 4 -12.78 -28.80 -29.40
C PHE A 4 -12.27 -27.47 -28.82
N LEU A 5 -11.88 -26.54 -29.71
CA LEU A 5 -11.48 -25.19 -29.30
C LEU A 5 -12.61 -24.47 -28.56
N PHE A 6 -13.84 -24.52 -29.09
CA PHE A 6 -15.01 -23.92 -28.46
C PHE A 6 -15.31 -24.50 -27.07
N PHE A 7 -15.26 -25.83 -26.92
CA PHE A 7 -15.41 -26.47 -25.61
C PHE A 7 -14.32 -26.04 -24.62
N LEU A 8 -13.07 -25.95 -25.08
CA LEU A 8 -11.95 -25.55 -24.24
C LEU A 8 -12.05 -24.07 -23.82
N THR A 9 -12.50 -23.18 -24.72
CA THR A 9 -12.79 -21.77 -24.39
C THR A 9 -13.96 -21.65 -23.41
N LEU A 10 -15.04 -22.43 -23.59
CA LEU A 10 -16.20 -22.40 -22.70
C LEU A 10 -15.85 -22.90 -21.30
N VAL A 11 -15.08 -23.99 -21.20
CA VAL A 11 -14.55 -24.51 -19.94
C VAL A 11 -13.63 -23.48 -19.28
N ALA A 12 -12.72 -22.87 -20.03
CA ALA A 12 -11.86 -21.81 -19.49
C ALA A 12 -12.68 -20.64 -18.93
N PHE A 13 -13.71 -20.17 -19.65
CA PHE A 13 -14.59 -19.10 -19.16
C PHE A 13 -15.34 -19.48 -17.87
N LEU A 14 -15.83 -20.72 -17.79
CA LEU A 14 -16.53 -21.23 -16.61
C LEU A 14 -15.63 -21.35 -15.38
N PHE A 15 -14.32 -21.54 -15.54
CA PHE A 15 -13.39 -21.67 -14.41
C PHE A 15 -12.66 -20.36 -14.07
N ILE A 16 -12.37 -19.50 -15.05
CA ILE A 16 -11.62 -18.25 -14.83
C ILE A 16 -12.45 -17.21 -14.08
N SER A 17 -13.73 -17.03 -14.43
CA SER A 17 -14.56 -16.02 -13.76
C SER A 17 -14.82 -16.33 -12.29
N PRO A 18 -15.22 -17.54 -11.86
CA PRO A 18 -15.38 -17.85 -10.45
C PRO A 18 -14.08 -17.75 -9.66
N LEU A 19 -12.95 -18.07 -10.29
CA LEU A 19 -11.65 -17.98 -9.65
C LEU A 19 -11.22 -16.54 -9.41
N HIS A 20 -11.55 -15.61 -10.31
CA HIS A 20 -11.33 -14.18 -10.11
C HIS A 20 -12.11 -13.65 -8.90
N TYR A 21 -13.42 -13.93 -8.83
CA TYR A 21 -14.25 -13.54 -7.68
C TYR A 21 -13.77 -14.19 -6.37
N TYR A 22 -13.36 -15.46 -6.43
CA TYR A 22 -12.80 -16.15 -5.27
C TYR A 22 -11.49 -15.51 -4.80
N ALA A 23 -10.58 -15.18 -5.71
CA ALA A 23 -9.32 -14.51 -5.39
C ALA A 23 -9.58 -13.15 -4.75
N GLU A 24 -10.43 -12.32 -5.35
CA GLU A 24 -10.80 -11.01 -4.83
C GLU A 24 -11.41 -11.12 -3.42
N TYR A 25 -12.37 -12.03 -3.23
CA TYR A 25 -12.96 -12.31 -1.92
C TYR A 25 -11.90 -12.76 -0.90
N HIS A 26 -11.04 -13.69 -1.28
CA HIS A 26 -10.05 -14.26 -0.36
C HIS A 26 -9.03 -13.20 0.06
N LEU A 27 -8.55 -12.37 -0.86
CA LEU A 27 -7.61 -11.28 -0.56
C LEU A 27 -8.25 -10.15 0.26
N LYS A 28 -9.58 -10.00 0.23
CA LYS A 28 -10.34 -9.04 1.06
C LYS A 28 -10.55 -9.51 2.50
N ASN A 29 -10.58 -10.81 2.73
CA ASN A 29 -10.95 -11.38 4.03
C ASN A 29 -9.76 -11.93 4.82
N PHE A 30 -8.71 -12.39 4.14
CA PHE A 30 -7.55 -13.03 4.76
C PHE A 30 -6.29 -12.24 4.48
N SER A 31 -5.41 -12.10 5.47
CA SER A 31 -4.14 -11.38 5.36
C SER A 31 -2.90 -12.28 5.32
N ASP A 32 -3.06 -13.60 5.50
CA ASP A 32 -1.97 -14.58 5.56
C ASP A 32 -2.45 -16.00 5.19
N GLY A 33 -1.52 -16.94 5.04
CA GLY A 33 -1.73 -18.35 4.72
C GLY A 33 -1.29 -18.71 3.29
N ILE A 34 -1.00 -19.99 3.07
CA ILE A 34 -0.46 -20.48 1.79
C ILE A 34 -1.38 -20.12 0.61
N PHE A 35 -2.70 -20.25 0.78
CA PHE A 35 -3.66 -19.87 -0.25
C PHE A 35 -3.68 -18.37 -0.52
N PHE A 36 -3.57 -17.54 0.51
CA PHE A 36 -3.47 -16.09 0.34
C PHE A 36 -2.23 -15.72 -0.49
N HIS A 37 -1.06 -16.25 -0.12
CA HIS A 37 0.20 -15.98 -0.85
C HIS A 37 0.14 -16.49 -2.29
N PHE A 38 -0.43 -17.67 -2.52
CA PHE A 38 -0.61 -18.21 -3.86
C PHE A 38 -1.53 -17.34 -4.72
N LEU A 39 -2.71 -16.98 -4.21
CA LEU A 39 -3.67 -16.15 -4.96
C LEU A 39 -3.11 -14.76 -5.23
N ARG A 40 -2.38 -14.17 -4.28
CA ARG A 40 -1.69 -12.88 -4.47
C ARG A 40 -0.70 -12.91 -5.63
N ILE A 41 -0.07 -14.04 -5.92
CA ILE A 41 0.94 -14.18 -6.98
C ILE A 41 0.31 -14.63 -8.32
N ALA A 42 -0.58 -15.63 -8.26
CA ALA A 42 -1.09 -16.30 -9.46
C ALA A 42 -2.39 -15.66 -10.00
N TYR A 43 -3.17 -15.00 -9.15
CA TYR A 43 -4.49 -14.45 -9.48
C TYR A 43 -4.69 -13.07 -8.83
N THR A 44 -3.68 -12.21 -8.96
CA THR A 44 -3.73 -10.82 -8.48
C THR A 44 -4.82 -10.05 -9.22
N PRO A 45 -5.81 -9.45 -8.53
CA PRO A 45 -6.76 -8.53 -9.15
C PRO A 45 -6.04 -7.36 -9.82
N GLU A 46 -6.60 -6.83 -10.91
CA GLU A 46 -5.97 -5.75 -11.68
C GLU A 46 -5.71 -4.50 -10.82
N ASP A 47 -6.61 -4.23 -9.88
CA ASP A 47 -6.59 -3.06 -9.01
C ASP A 47 -5.87 -3.30 -7.67
N TYR A 48 -5.23 -4.47 -7.50
CA TYR A 48 -4.53 -4.83 -6.27
C TYR A 48 -3.38 -3.88 -5.97
N ASN A 49 -2.66 -3.46 -7.01
CA ASN A 49 -1.48 -2.60 -6.90
C ASN A 49 -1.79 -1.11 -7.04
N ASP A 50 -3.06 -0.75 -7.13
CA ASP A 50 -3.48 0.64 -7.19
C ASP A 50 -3.02 1.39 -5.93
N ASP A 51 -2.75 2.66 -6.13
CA ASP A 51 -2.41 3.54 -5.04
C ASP A 51 -3.63 3.76 -4.16
N LEU A 52 -3.47 3.49 -2.86
CA LEU A 52 -4.50 3.71 -1.86
C LEU A 52 -4.71 5.22 -1.65
N LEU A 53 -3.60 5.95 -1.61
CA LEU A 53 -3.58 7.37 -1.33
C LEU A 53 -2.35 7.98 -2.00
N GLU A 54 -2.52 9.14 -2.61
CA GLU A 54 -1.44 10.02 -3.07
C GLU A 54 -1.82 11.45 -2.70
N ILE A 55 -1.11 12.04 -1.75
CA ILE A 55 -1.39 13.39 -1.26
C ILE A 55 -0.13 14.23 -1.17
N PHE A 56 -0.33 15.52 -1.28
CA PHE A 56 0.69 16.53 -1.09
C PHE A 56 0.69 17.00 0.36
N ILE A 57 1.86 17.09 0.97
CA ILE A 57 2.02 17.46 2.37
C ILE A 57 3.12 18.52 2.49
N SER A 58 2.79 19.60 3.18
CA SER A 58 3.67 20.71 3.53
C SER A 58 4.14 20.58 4.97
N ASP A 59 5.10 21.42 5.36
CA ASP A 59 5.58 21.44 6.74
C ASP A 59 4.47 21.87 7.71
N HIS A 60 4.33 21.13 8.82
CA HIS A 60 3.29 21.30 9.84
C HIS A 60 1.84 21.07 9.35
N ASP A 61 1.65 20.33 8.25
CA ASP A 61 0.30 19.97 7.80
C ASP A 61 -0.33 18.88 8.67
N GLU A 62 -1.64 19.03 8.88
CA GLU A 62 -2.50 18.04 9.52
C GLU A 62 -3.70 17.75 8.60
N ILE A 63 -3.76 16.53 8.07
CA ILE A 63 -4.70 16.15 7.01
C ILE A 63 -5.51 14.94 7.47
N SER A 64 -6.84 15.11 7.51
CA SER A 64 -7.78 14.02 7.75
C SER A 64 -8.07 13.29 6.43
N VAL A 65 -7.82 11.98 6.42
CA VAL A 65 -8.01 11.12 5.25
C VAL A 65 -8.85 9.89 5.60
N GLN A 66 -9.54 9.37 4.59
CA GLN A 66 -10.23 8.09 4.69
C GLN A 66 -9.49 7.08 3.82
N LEU A 67 -8.77 6.16 4.46
CA LEU A 67 -8.06 5.07 3.79
C LEU A 67 -9.03 3.93 3.48
N ASN A 68 -9.25 3.65 2.19
CA ASN A 68 -10.10 2.56 1.73
C ASN A 68 -9.25 1.39 1.22
N HIS A 69 -8.73 0.58 2.14
CA HIS A 69 -7.95 -0.60 1.82
C HIS A 69 -8.83 -1.58 1.04
N LYS A 70 -8.57 -1.77 -0.24
CA LYS A 70 -9.35 -2.71 -1.06
C LYS A 70 -9.07 -4.16 -0.68
N TYR A 71 -7.90 -4.46 -0.12
CA TYR A 71 -7.41 -5.80 0.17
C TYR A 71 -6.69 -5.84 1.51
N ARG A 72 -6.50 -7.05 2.05
CA ARG A 72 -5.69 -7.30 3.25
C ARG A 72 -4.24 -7.52 2.87
N GLY A 73 -3.35 -7.29 3.82
CA GLY A 73 -1.92 -7.50 3.66
C GLY A 73 -1.10 -6.31 4.17
N SER A 74 0.19 -6.32 3.83
CA SER A 74 1.10 -5.25 4.22
C SER A 74 0.98 -4.07 3.25
N TYR A 75 0.99 -2.86 3.76
CA TYR A 75 0.96 -1.61 3.00
C TYR A 75 2.25 -0.84 3.25
N LYS A 76 2.86 -0.34 2.18
CA LYS A 76 4.05 0.52 2.27
C LYS A 76 3.68 1.97 2.13
N ILE A 77 4.41 2.80 2.86
CA ILE A 77 4.29 4.25 2.81
C ILE A 77 5.56 4.78 2.15
N LEU A 78 5.34 5.51 1.07
CA LEU A 78 6.36 6.11 0.23
C LEU A 78 6.30 7.62 0.38
N MET A 79 7.46 8.24 0.39
CA MET A 79 7.64 9.66 0.25
C MET A 79 8.43 9.93 -1.02
N TYR A 80 8.01 10.89 -1.83
CA TYR A 80 8.75 11.30 -3.02
C TYR A 80 8.64 12.81 -3.26
N GLY A 81 9.64 13.35 -3.96
CA GLY A 81 9.73 14.77 -4.25
C GLY A 81 11.17 15.22 -4.46
N GLU A 82 11.36 16.50 -4.79
CA GLU A 82 12.71 17.06 -4.99
C GLU A 82 13.56 16.99 -3.73
N HIS A 83 12.94 17.15 -2.56
CA HIS A 83 13.61 17.12 -1.26
C HIS A 83 14.09 15.73 -0.84
N VAL A 84 13.41 14.67 -1.30
CA VAL A 84 13.84 13.28 -1.10
C VAL A 84 15.16 12.99 -1.82
N LYS A 85 15.50 13.77 -2.87
CA LYS A 85 16.79 13.60 -3.56
C LYS A 85 17.99 13.88 -2.66
N ASN A 86 17.81 14.72 -1.63
CA ASN A 86 18.90 15.31 -0.86
C ASN A 86 19.42 14.42 0.30
N LYS A 87 18.85 13.22 0.54
CA LYS A 87 19.24 12.23 1.58
C LYS A 87 19.24 12.70 3.05
N GLU A 88 19.28 14.00 3.31
CA GLU A 88 19.30 14.62 4.64
C GLU A 88 17.95 15.27 4.97
N LEU A 89 16.83 14.70 4.50
CA LEU A 89 15.51 15.20 4.84
C LEU A 89 15.18 14.82 6.28
N ASP A 90 15.09 15.81 7.16
CA ASP A 90 14.51 15.61 8.50
C ASP A 90 12.99 15.58 8.37
N PHE A 91 12.38 14.53 8.92
CA PHE A 91 10.93 14.36 8.91
C PHE A 91 10.43 13.58 10.12
N ASP A 92 9.23 13.94 10.54
CA ASP A 92 8.38 13.20 11.46
C ASP A 92 6.97 13.15 10.88
N ILE A 93 6.57 11.97 10.41
CA ILE A 93 5.24 11.74 9.86
C ILE A 93 4.52 10.77 10.79
N THR A 94 3.37 11.18 11.30
CA THR A 94 2.51 10.33 12.12
C THR A 94 1.21 10.05 11.37
N LEU A 95 0.84 8.78 11.28
CA LEU A 95 -0.46 8.30 10.81
C LEU A 95 -1.25 7.77 12.02
N GLU A 96 -2.27 8.52 12.44
CA GLU A 96 -3.16 8.17 13.55
C GLU A 96 -4.51 7.71 13.01
N CYS A 97 -4.76 6.41 13.04
CA CYS A 97 -6.07 5.81 12.76
C CYS A 97 -6.79 5.47 14.07
N GLN A 98 -8.10 5.17 14.01
CA GLN A 98 -8.95 4.94 15.21
C GLN A 98 -8.33 4.01 16.26
N ASP A 99 -7.69 2.92 15.84
CA ASP A 99 -7.13 1.90 16.74
C ASP A 99 -5.61 1.76 16.66
N SER A 100 -4.94 2.58 15.85
CA SER A 100 -3.50 2.47 15.61
C SER A 100 -2.85 3.82 15.40
N LYS A 101 -1.69 4.02 16.03
CA LYS A 101 -0.83 5.17 15.82
C LYS A 101 0.52 4.69 15.32
N LEU A 102 0.84 5.05 14.09
CA LEU A 102 2.11 4.75 13.45
C LEU A 102 2.90 6.04 13.33
N ARG A 103 4.13 6.05 13.83
CA ARG A 103 5.01 7.22 13.76
C ARG A 103 6.28 6.83 13.00
N PHE A 104 6.65 7.66 12.04
CA PHE A 104 7.76 7.46 11.14
C PHE A 104 8.70 8.66 11.28
N THR A 105 9.84 8.44 11.93
CA THR A 105 10.86 9.48 12.15
C THR A 105 12.14 9.15 11.42
N GLN A 106 12.84 10.18 10.94
CA GLN A 106 14.16 10.03 10.33
C GLN A 106 15.17 9.38 11.30
N SER A 107 15.13 9.76 12.59
CA SER A 107 16.10 9.32 13.60
C SER A 107 16.01 7.84 13.97
N GLN A 108 14.81 7.25 13.95
CA GLN A 108 14.62 5.80 14.15
C GLN A 108 15.08 4.97 12.94
N GLN A 109 15.30 5.59 11.78
CA GLN A 109 15.61 4.91 10.53
C GLN A 109 17.08 5.07 10.08
N LYS A 110 17.93 5.71 10.91
CA LYS A 110 19.37 5.87 10.63
C LYS A 110 20.17 4.56 10.67
N HIS A 111 19.61 3.46 11.16
CA HIS A 111 20.33 2.17 11.25
C HIS A 111 19.67 0.97 10.56
N THR A 112 18.41 1.07 10.13
CA THR A 112 17.74 0.03 9.35
C THR A 112 16.74 0.68 8.38
N ASP A 113 16.99 0.52 7.09
CA ASP A 113 15.96 0.38 6.05
C ASP A 113 15.27 1.62 5.45
N LEU A 114 16.04 2.67 5.15
CA LEU A 114 15.65 3.59 4.06
C LEU A 114 15.93 2.93 2.70
N PHE A 115 15.03 2.05 2.25
CA PHE A 115 15.11 1.48 0.91
C PHE A 115 14.62 2.50 -0.11
N ARG A 116 15.58 3.20 -0.69
CA ARG A 116 15.35 4.05 -1.86
C ARG A 116 15.00 3.15 -3.04
N VAL A 117 13.74 3.18 -3.47
CA VAL A 117 13.30 2.43 -4.66
C VAL A 117 13.92 3.05 -5.92
N ASN A 118 14.07 4.38 -5.96
CA ASN A 118 14.74 5.12 -7.03
C ASN A 118 15.14 6.54 -6.58
N SER A 119 15.73 7.34 -7.49
CA SER A 119 16.19 8.70 -7.16
C SER A 119 15.11 9.65 -6.65
N SER A 120 13.82 9.35 -6.81
CA SER A 120 12.73 10.22 -6.37
C SER A 120 11.95 9.67 -5.18
N ASN A 121 11.96 8.36 -4.92
CA ASN A 121 11.04 7.71 -3.99
C ASN A 121 11.79 6.98 -2.86
N MET A 122 11.27 7.13 -1.65
CA MET A 122 11.81 6.60 -0.41
C MET A 122 10.71 5.92 0.38
N ILE A 123 10.94 4.68 0.81
CA ILE A 123 10.03 4.00 1.73
C ILE A 123 10.30 4.55 3.13
N ILE A 124 9.27 5.06 3.79
CA ILE A 124 9.35 5.62 5.15
C ILE A 124 8.70 4.71 6.19
N GLY A 125 7.99 3.66 5.78
CA GLY A 125 7.33 2.77 6.71
C GLY A 125 6.42 1.75 6.04
N TRP A 126 5.93 0.82 6.87
CA TRP A 126 5.00 -0.23 6.50
C TRP A 126 4.00 -0.44 7.63
N TYR A 127 2.82 -0.95 7.31
CA TYR A 127 1.84 -1.40 8.29
C TYR A 127 0.98 -2.51 7.70
N ASP A 128 0.44 -3.36 8.57
CA ASP A 128 -0.38 -4.49 8.14
C ASP A 128 -1.86 -4.21 8.36
N VAL A 129 -2.65 -4.52 7.34
CA VAL A 129 -4.12 -4.54 7.41
C VAL A 129 -4.53 -5.99 7.59
N THR A 130 -4.75 -6.37 8.85
CA THR A 130 -5.15 -7.73 9.24
C THR A 130 -6.66 -7.94 9.07
N SER A 131 -7.11 -9.18 9.24
CA SER A 131 -8.54 -9.55 9.19
C SER A 131 -9.41 -8.73 10.14
N ASP A 132 -8.86 -8.35 11.29
CA ASP A 132 -9.60 -7.76 12.41
C ASP A 132 -9.75 -6.24 12.28
N MET A 133 -8.97 -5.61 11.39
CA MET A 133 -9.08 -4.18 11.12
C MET A 133 -10.21 -3.90 10.12
N PRO A 134 -10.91 -2.77 10.17
CA PRO A 134 -11.80 -2.38 9.09
C PRO A 134 -11.02 -2.06 7.81
N LEU A 135 -11.54 -2.45 6.64
CA LEU A 135 -10.94 -2.08 5.35
C LEU A 135 -10.98 -0.56 5.13
N VAL A 136 -12.00 0.10 5.66
CA VAL A 136 -12.12 1.56 5.62
C VAL A 136 -11.73 2.13 6.98
N ALA A 137 -10.66 2.90 7.03
CA ALA A 137 -10.16 3.55 8.25
C ALA A 137 -10.14 5.07 8.09
N LYS A 138 -10.63 5.79 9.11
CA LYS A 138 -10.42 7.23 9.22
C LYS A 138 -9.10 7.47 9.92
N CYS A 139 -8.21 8.21 9.27
CA CYS A 139 -6.87 8.46 9.76
C CYS A 139 -6.51 9.93 9.65
N LEU A 140 -5.60 10.35 10.51
CA LEU A 140 -5.08 11.69 10.60
C LEU A 140 -3.59 11.62 10.32
N ILE A 141 -3.15 12.31 9.28
CA ILE A 141 -1.75 12.41 8.90
C ILE A 141 -1.23 13.74 9.44
N LYS A 142 -0.17 13.67 10.25
CA LYS A 142 0.56 14.82 10.77
C LYS A 142 1.98 14.77 10.23
N ALA A 143 2.48 15.87 9.69
CA ALA A 143 3.83 15.92 9.15
C ALA A 143 4.60 17.12 9.67
N GLU A 144 5.83 16.87 10.09
CA GLU A 144 6.86 17.88 10.36
C GLU A 144 8.03 17.58 9.41
N LEU A 145 8.40 18.54 8.56
CA LEU A 145 9.39 18.41 7.49
C LEU A 145 10.64 19.28 7.75
N GLY A 146 10.95 19.54 9.02
CA GLY A 146 12.18 20.21 9.44
C GLY A 146 12.34 21.64 8.92
N GLY A 147 11.26 22.39 8.72
CA GLY A 147 11.32 23.76 8.19
C GLY A 147 11.44 23.85 6.65
N SER A 148 11.26 22.74 5.94
CA SER A 148 11.33 22.71 4.47
C SER A 148 10.17 23.50 3.86
N PRO A 149 10.42 24.56 3.05
CA PRO A 149 9.37 25.33 2.37
C PRO A 149 8.73 24.54 1.22
N THR A 150 9.29 23.37 0.94
CA THR A 150 9.07 22.58 -0.26
C THR A 150 8.37 21.30 0.14
N PRO A 151 7.15 21.11 -0.38
CA PRO A 151 6.27 20.02 -0.02
C PRO A 151 6.75 18.69 -0.60
N VAL A 152 6.30 17.61 0.03
CA VAL A 152 6.55 16.22 -0.37
C VAL A 152 5.24 15.54 -0.74
N PHE A 153 5.34 14.52 -1.58
CA PHE A 153 4.21 13.64 -1.84
C PHE A 153 4.31 12.41 -0.94
N LEU A 154 3.20 12.12 -0.26
CA LEU A 154 3.01 10.88 0.48
C LEU A 154 2.14 9.96 -0.36
N LYS A 155 2.59 8.71 -0.48
CA LYS A 155 1.91 7.68 -1.26
C LYS A 155 1.83 6.39 -0.48
N ILE A 156 0.64 5.79 -0.46
CA ILE A 156 0.38 4.53 0.23
C ILE A 156 -0.11 3.52 -0.80
N LEU A 157 0.48 2.32 -0.81
CA LEU A 157 0.00 1.22 -1.65
C LEU A 157 0.34 -0.13 -1.02
N ILE A 158 -0.30 -1.19 -1.49
CA ILE A 158 -0.04 -2.53 -0.97
C ILE A 158 1.38 -3.02 -1.33
N ALA A 159 1.96 -3.79 -0.43
CA ALA A 159 3.26 -4.40 -0.56
C ALA A 159 3.19 -5.68 -1.40
N ASN A 160 3.85 -5.68 -2.56
CA ASN A 160 4.24 -6.93 -3.20
C ASN A 160 5.62 -7.33 -2.69
N HIS A 161 5.66 -8.27 -1.76
CA HIS A 161 6.91 -8.97 -1.46
C HIS A 161 7.21 -9.91 -2.63
N LEU A 162 8.25 -9.57 -3.39
CA LEU A 162 9.07 -10.49 -4.18
C LEU A 162 10.46 -10.51 -3.55
#